data_AF-A0A937IGN0-F1
#
_entry.id   AF-A0A937IGN0-F1
#
_cell.length_a   1.000
_cell.length_b   1.000
_cell.length_c   1.000
_cell.angle_alpha   90.00
_cell.angle_beta   90.00
_cell.angle_gamma   90.00
#
_symmetry.space_group_name_H-M   'P 1'
#
loop_
_entity.id
_entity.type
_entity.pdbx_description
1 polymer ?
#
loop_
_entity_poly.entity_id
_entity_poly.type
_entity_poly.pdbx_seq_one_letter_code
_entity_poly.pdbx_strand_id
1 'polypeptide(L)'
;LNIPIGLVTDRFEVADWPTIPHSTRLHLRGMNDLNRIGASFISHNHKYLSDLKSFVPQLLGLPILCWTIQSAKSEKKAREIATNITFEGYLA
;
A
#
# COMPACT_ATOMS: atom_id res chain seq x y z
N LEU A 1 4.62 11.56 22.94
CA LEU A 1 3.75 11.78 21.77
C LEU A 1 3.79 10.53 20.92
N ASN A 2 2.64 9.89 20.66
CA ASN A 2 2.59 8.76 19.73
C ASN A 2 2.42 9.33 18.31
N ILE A 3 3.51 9.39 17.54
CA ILE A 3 3.50 9.92 16.17
C ILE A 3 3.19 8.74 15.24
N PRO A 4 2.11 8.80 14.43
CA PRO A 4 1.80 7.72 13.51
C PRO A 4 2.87 7.61 12.42
N ILE A 5 3.31 6.39 12.13
CA ILE A 5 4.32 6.09 11.10
C ILE A 5 3.64 5.24 10.02
N GLY A 6 3.65 5.71 8.79
CA GLY A 6 3.07 5.01 7.65
C GLY A 6 4.14 4.45 6.72
N LEU A 7 3.94 3.23 6.22
CA LEU A 7 4.74 2.69 5.12
C LEU A 7 3.97 2.83 3.79
N VAL A 8 4.54 3.55 2.82
CA VAL A 8 4.02 3.55 1.44
C VAL A 8 4.48 2.28 0.75
N THR A 9 3.54 1.56 0.14
CA THR A 9 3.79 0.24 -0.45
C THR A 9 3.22 0.15 -1.85
N ASP A 10 3.90 -0.63 -2.68
CA ASP A 10 3.54 -0.94 -4.06
C ASP A 10 4.15 -2.29 -4.41
N ARG A 11 3.91 -2.78 -5.62
CA ARG A 11 4.53 -4.00 -6.13
C ARG A 11 6.00 -3.78 -6.52
N PHE A 12 6.42 -2.55 -6.74
CA PHE A 12 7.79 -2.20 -7.15
C PHE A 12 8.28 -3.04 -8.35
N GLU A 13 7.43 -3.21 -9.36
CA GLU A 13 7.86 -3.85 -10.62
C GLU A 13 8.81 -2.95 -11.40
N VAL A 14 9.73 -3.55 -12.15
CA VAL A 14 10.73 -2.79 -12.93
C VAL A 14 10.10 -1.88 -13.98
N ALA A 15 8.95 -2.29 -14.53
CA ALA A 15 8.22 -1.52 -15.53
C ALA A 15 7.69 -0.19 -14.97
N ASP A 16 7.28 -0.17 -13.70
CA ASP A 16 6.75 1.01 -13.03
C ASP A 16 7.84 1.80 -12.27
N TRP A 17 8.88 1.11 -11.81
CA TRP A 17 9.96 1.66 -10.97
C TRP A 17 11.36 1.40 -11.55
N PRO A 18 11.66 1.81 -12.79
CA PRO A 18 12.88 1.40 -13.51
C PRO A 18 14.17 1.96 -12.91
N THR A 19 14.10 3.07 -12.18
CA THR A 19 15.27 3.73 -11.58
C THR A 19 15.66 3.15 -10.22
N ILE A 20 14.81 2.30 -9.63
CA ILE A 20 15.09 1.67 -8.34
C ILE A 20 15.88 0.37 -8.57
N PRO A 21 17.07 0.21 -7.94
CA PRO A 21 17.86 -1.01 -8.05
C PRO A 21 17.05 -2.27 -7.72
N HIS A 22 17.37 -3.38 -8.38
CA HIS A 22 16.63 -4.64 -8.23
C HIS A 22 16.55 -5.11 -6.76
N SER A 23 17.66 -5.06 -6.03
CA SER A 23 17.71 -5.41 -4.60
C SER A 23 16.78 -4.54 -3.77
N THR A 24 16.76 -3.24 -4.02
CA THR A 24 15.88 -2.29 -3.34
C THR A 24 14.40 -2.56 -3.65
N ARG A 25 14.04 -2.84 -4.91
CA ARG A 25 12.66 -3.21 -5.28
C ARG A 25 12.18 -4.48 -4.57
N LEU A 26 13.04 -5.50 -4.47
CA LEU A 26 12.72 -6.72 -3.72
C LEU A 26 12.49 -6.45 -2.23
N HIS A 27 13.36 -5.62 -1.62
CA HIS A 27 13.21 -5.22 -0.21
C HIS A 27 11.90 -4.48 0.04
N LEU A 28 11.57 -3.51 -0.81
CA LEU A 28 10.36 -2.70 -0.69
C LEU A 28 9.08 -3.52 -0.95
N ARG A 29 9.10 -4.41 -1.96
CA ARG A 29 7.99 -5.33 -2.27
C ARG A 29 7.68 -6.26 -1.09
N GLY A 30 8.71 -6.69 -0.37
CA GLY A 30 8.56 -7.53 0.82
C GLY A 30 8.00 -6.79 2.05
N MET A 31 7.84 -5.46 1.99
CA MET A 31 7.46 -4.62 3.13
C MET A 31 8.38 -4.84 4.35
N ASN A 32 9.66 -5.14 4.11
CA ASN A 32 10.61 -5.60 5.12
C ASN A 32 10.85 -4.59 6.25
N ASP A 33 10.51 -3.32 6.03
CA ASP A 33 10.70 -2.24 7.00
C ASP A 33 9.51 -2.03 7.95
N LEU A 34 8.38 -2.74 7.78
CA LEU A 34 7.18 -2.61 8.62
C LEU A 34 7.50 -2.56 10.12
N ASN A 35 8.22 -3.59 10.60
CA ASN A 35 8.59 -3.70 12.01
C ASN A 35 9.73 -2.75 12.37
N ARG A 36 10.71 -2.55 11.47
CA ARG A 36 11.90 -1.72 11.71
C ARG A 36 11.52 -0.28 12.03
N ILE A 37 10.50 0.25 11.34
CA ILE A 37 10.04 1.63 11.53
C ILE A 37 8.89 1.75 12.53
N GLY A 38 8.36 0.63 13.05
CA GLY A 38 7.16 0.64 13.88
C GLY A 38 5.94 1.19 13.15
N ALA A 39 5.73 0.74 11.90
CA ALA A 39 4.63 1.23 11.07
C ALA A 39 3.28 0.95 11.76
N SER A 40 2.49 2.01 11.93
CA SER A 40 1.15 1.95 12.50
C SER A 40 0.05 1.86 11.43
N PHE A 41 0.40 1.96 10.14
CA PHE A 41 -0.47 1.72 8.99
C PHE A 41 0.36 1.53 7.71
N ILE A 42 -0.27 1.04 6.63
CA ILE A 42 0.30 1.07 5.28
C ILE A 42 -0.54 1.94 4.35
N SER A 43 0.06 2.45 3.27
CA SER A 43 -0.64 3.12 2.17
C SER A 43 -0.26 2.44 0.85
N HIS A 44 -1.20 1.71 0.26
CA HIS A 44 -0.94 0.77 -0.83
C HIS A 44 -1.55 1.18 -2.17
N ASN A 45 -0.89 0.79 -3.26
CA ASN A 45 -1.38 1.01 -4.62
C ASN A 45 -2.70 0.28 -4.86
N HIS A 46 -3.75 0.99 -5.30
CA HIS A 46 -5.05 0.39 -5.58
C HIS A 46 -5.03 -0.78 -6.57
N LYS A 47 -4.08 -0.80 -7.53
CA LYS A 47 -3.99 -1.84 -8.56
C LYS A 47 -3.67 -3.21 -7.97
N TYR A 48 -3.03 -3.25 -6.80
CA TYR A 48 -2.42 -4.44 -6.23
C TYR A 48 -2.92 -4.79 -4.82
N LEU A 49 -4.03 -4.19 -4.36
CA LEU A 49 -4.62 -4.47 -3.05
C LEU A 49 -4.86 -5.96 -2.77
N SER A 50 -5.16 -6.76 -3.80
CA SER A 50 -5.34 -8.20 -3.68
C SER A 50 -4.06 -8.93 -3.25
N ASP A 51 -2.88 -8.39 -3.54
CA ASP A 51 -1.59 -9.00 -3.26
C ASP A 51 -1.29 -8.99 -1.74
N LEU A 52 -1.96 -8.09 -1.00
CA LEU A 52 -1.88 -7.98 0.47
C LEU A 52 -2.34 -9.26 1.18
N LYS A 53 -3.11 -10.13 0.53
CA LYS A 53 -3.45 -11.46 1.06
C LYS A 53 -2.22 -12.30 1.40
N SER A 54 -1.11 -12.09 0.72
CA SER A 54 0.16 -12.77 1.00
C SER A 54 0.88 -12.22 2.24
N PHE A 55 0.44 -11.08 2.77
CA PHE A 55 1.04 -10.35 3.90
C PHE A 55 0.15 -10.33 5.15
N VAL A 56 -0.90 -11.16 5.19
CA VAL A 56 -1.89 -11.17 6.30
C VAL A 56 -1.24 -11.24 7.68
N PRO A 57 -0.23 -12.10 7.94
CA PRO A 57 0.41 -12.14 9.26
C PRO A 57 1.10 -10.83 9.65
N GLN A 58 1.74 -10.14 8.70
CA GLN A 58 2.47 -8.90 8.95
C GLN A 58 1.55 -7.68 9.08
N LEU A 59 0.37 -7.73 8.45
CA LEU A 59 -0.58 -6.62 8.40
C LEU A 59 -1.72 -6.74 9.41
N LEU A 60 -1.77 -7.83 10.18
CA LEU A 60 -2.82 -8.04 11.15
C LEU A 60 -2.90 -6.88 12.16
N GLY A 61 -4.05 -6.21 12.18
CA GLY A 61 -4.30 -5.06 13.05
C GLY A 61 -3.76 -3.72 12.55
N LEU A 62 -3.11 -3.68 11.38
CA LEU A 62 -2.69 -2.43 10.74
C LEU A 62 -3.80 -1.90 9.80
N PRO A 63 -4.21 -0.64 9.91
CA PRO A 63 -5.04 0.01 8.91
C PRO A 63 -4.37 -0.02 7.52
N ILE A 64 -5.18 -0.31 6.50
CA ILE A 64 -4.74 -0.32 5.11
C ILE A 64 -5.31 0.92 4.43
N LEU A 65 -4.47 1.87 4.08
CA LEU A 65 -4.83 3.01 3.24
C LEU A 65 -4.59 2.65 1.77
N CYS A 66 -5.30 3.30 0.86
CA CYS A 66 -5.19 3.08 -0.56
C CYS A 66 -5.11 4.41 -1.33
N TRP A 67 -4.28 4.47 -2.38
CA TRP A 67 -4.05 5.68 -3.17
C TRP A 67 -4.36 5.50 -4.68
N THR A 68 -4.47 6.63 -5.40
CA THR A 68 -4.78 6.72 -6.84
C THR A 68 -6.12 6.08 -7.25
N ILE A 69 -7.19 6.31 -6.47
CA ILE A 69 -8.54 5.94 -6.90
C ILE A 69 -9.10 6.99 -7.86
N GLN A 70 -9.43 6.55 -9.08
CA GLN A 70 -9.84 7.44 -10.19
C GLN A 70 -11.24 7.11 -10.73
N SER A 71 -11.95 6.13 -10.16
CA SER A 71 -13.30 5.75 -10.60
C SER A 71 -14.12 5.05 -9.51
N ALA A 72 -15.45 5.08 -9.65
CA ALA A 72 -16.39 4.34 -8.81
C ALA A 72 -16.08 2.83 -8.77
N LYS A 73 -15.66 2.26 -9.91
CA LYS A 73 -15.30 0.84 -10.02
C LYS A 73 -14.05 0.51 -9.18
N SER A 74 -13.01 1.35 -9.25
CA SER A 74 -11.82 1.16 -8.43
C SER A 74 -12.09 1.42 -6.95
N GLU A 75 -12.92 2.41 -6.64
CA GLU A 75 -13.32 2.72 -5.26
C GLU A 75 -14.06 1.54 -4.63
N LYS A 76 -15.07 0.99 -5.32
CA LYS A 76 -15.83 -0.17 -4.82
C LYS A 76 -14.91 -1.32 -4.44
N LYS A 77 -13.93 -1.64 -5.30
CA LYS A 77 -12.92 -2.67 -5.01
C LYS A 77 -12.03 -2.30 -3.84
N ALA A 78 -11.58 -1.05 -3.77
CA ALA A 78 -10.71 -0.61 -2.69
C ALA A 78 -11.41 -0.69 -1.33
N ARG A 79 -12.71 -0.36 -1.25
CA ARG A 79 -13.50 -0.43 -0.01
C ARG A 79 -13.68 -1.84 0.55
N GLU A 80 -13.39 -2.88 -0.22
CA GLU A 80 -13.40 -4.26 0.28
C GLU A 80 -12.20 -4.55 1.22
N ILE A 81 -11.12 -3.77 1.12
CA ILE A 81 -9.84 -4.04 1.80
C ILE A 81 -9.35 -2.81 2.58
N ALA A 82 -9.46 -1.62 1.99
CA ALA A 82 -8.87 -0.38 2.51
C ALA A 82 -9.78 0.30 3.52
N THR A 83 -9.18 0.72 4.64
CA THR A 83 -9.79 1.52 5.70
C THR A 83 -9.99 2.98 5.28
N ASN A 84 -9.12 3.53 4.43
CA ASN A 84 -9.24 4.89 3.89
C ASN A 84 -8.67 4.97 2.47
N ILE A 85 -9.20 5.90 1.66
CA ILE A 85 -8.94 6.01 0.23
C ILE A 85 -8.56 7.45 -0.12
N THR A 86 -7.50 7.62 -0.91
CA THR A 86 -7.15 8.87 -1.58
C THR A 86 -7.67 8.85 -3.02
N PHE A 87 -8.48 9.85 -3.36
CA PHE A 87 -9.02 10.06 -4.71
C PHE A 87 -8.11 10.97 -5.55
N GLU A 88 -8.02 10.69 -6.84
CA GLU A 88 -7.27 11.50 -7.80
C GLU A 88 -8.11 11.77 -9.03
N GLY A 89 -8.55 13.02 -9.22
CA GLY A 89 -9.38 13.41 -10.37
C GLY A 89 -10.77 12.76 -10.40
N TYR A 90 -11.17 12.06 -9.34
CA TYR A 90 -12.48 11.45 -9.18
C TYR A 90 -13.27 12.17 -8.08
N LEU A 91 -14.36 12.83 -8.47
CA LEU A 91 -15.26 13.55 -7.57
C LEU A 91 -16.32 12.57 -7.03
N ALA A 92 -15.94 11.83 -5.99
CA ALA A 92 -16.78 10.88 -5.26
C ALA A 92 -17.65 11.56 -4.19
#